data_AF-A0A847G0B6-F1
#
_entry.id   AF-A0A847G0B6-F1
#
_cell.length_a   1.000
_cell.length_b   1.000
_cell.length_c   1.000
_cell.angle_alpha   90.00
_cell.angle_beta   90.00
_cell.angle_gamma   90.00
#
_symmetry.space_group_name_H-M   'P 1'
#
loop_
_entity.id
_entity.type
_entity.pdbx_description
1 polymer ?
#
loop_
_entity_poly.entity_id
_entity_poly.type
_entity_poly.pdbx_seq_one_letter_code
_entity_poly.pdbx_strand_id
1 'polypeptide(L)'
;MNSVISNPKFRSIRFLILIISGISLAYSVSVYFFRFFELPDRTKIISFLLLFFIFIIAFFLLINKNFQTIPRISKFFRPRFLIVLIIFAISTFFITKASLQWFPSRNTFEVIILPPTSAEFHANSIEIYEIALLPSRDKQRKLLTSDDLELNGNWTSEGDIIRVSGNGGENLSFYDYSTNGISILLLQGPDAGEIEIKWNGKSEKINLHNVNYNQTLLDFPYVFNWHNLSSTRIFLFIFLFVSNFISLLIILIFFTYAISKILIYILTLQNVTFLQKCFILIVLISPFLNIFVFVHYQ
;
A
#
# COMPACT_ATOMS: atom_id res chain seq x y z
N MET A 1 -21.17 -18.05 -40.58
CA MET A 1 -20.18 -17.69 -39.53
C MET A 1 -20.66 -16.63 -38.53
N ASN A 2 -21.85 -16.03 -38.69
CA ASN A 2 -22.41 -15.02 -37.76
C ASN A 2 -23.19 -15.58 -36.55
N SER A 3 -23.44 -16.89 -36.49
CA SER A 3 -24.31 -17.51 -35.46
C SER A 3 -23.63 -17.78 -34.11
N VAL A 4 -22.30 -17.68 -34.03
CA VAL A 4 -21.57 -17.86 -32.74
C VAL A 4 -21.52 -16.55 -31.94
N ILE A 5 -21.73 -15.40 -32.58
CA ILE A 5 -21.66 -14.06 -31.97
C ILE A 5 -22.99 -13.66 -31.31
N SER A 6 -24.10 -14.31 -31.68
CA SER A 6 -25.43 -14.07 -31.09
C SER A 6 -25.73 -14.88 -29.83
N ASN A 7 -24.84 -15.78 -29.40
CA ASN A 7 -25.09 -16.61 -28.23
C ASN A 7 -24.98 -15.75 -26.94
N PRO A 8 -26.07 -15.56 -26.18
CA PRO A 8 -26.12 -14.66 -25.02
C PRO A 8 -25.09 -15.01 -23.93
N LYS A 9 -24.68 -16.28 -23.85
CA LYS A 9 -23.61 -16.74 -22.93
C LYS A 9 -22.26 -16.11 -23.25
N PHE A 10 -21.90 -15.97 -24.53
CA PHE A 10 -20.64 -15.34 -24.95
C PHE A 10 -20.61 -13.83 -24.72
N ARG A 11 -21.76 -13.14 -24.80
CA ARG A 11 -21.86 -11.72 -24.45
C ARG A 11 -21.68 -11.50 -22.94
N SER A 12 -22.30 -12.34 -22.13
CA SER A 12 -22.22 -12.27 -20.67
C SER A 12 -20.78 -12.50 -20.17
N ILE A 13 -20.07 -13.47 -20.73
CA ILE A 13 -18.66 -13.74 -20.39
C ILE A 13 -17.75 -12.56 -20.74
N ARG A 14 -17.95 -11.92 -21.91
CA ARG A 14 -17.15 -10.75 -22.32
C ARG A 14 -17.37 -9.57 -21.38
N PHE A 15 -18.61 -9.33 -20.98
CA PHE A 15 -18.94 -8.25 -20.05
C PHE A 15 -18.33 -8.49 -18.66
N LEU A 16 -18.37 -9.74 -18.19
CA LEU A 16 -17.76 -10.13 -16.93
C LEU A 16 -16.23 -9.97 -16.93
N ILE A 17 -15.55 -10.39 -18.02
CA ILE A 17 -14.11 -10.18 -18.19
C ILE A 17 -13.78 -8.69 -18.19
N LEU A 18 -14.59 -7.87 -18.85
CA LEU A 18 -14.39 -6.41 -18.93
C LEU A 18 -14.50 -5.76 -17.54
N ILE A 19 -15.51 -6.14 -16.76
CA ILE A 19 -15.70 -5.64 -15.39
C ILE A 19 -14.53 -6.08 -14.50
N ILE A 20 -14.17 -7.37 -14.50
CA ILE A 20 -13.08 -7.89 -13.66
C ILE A 20 -11.76 -7.18 -14.01
N SER A 21 -11.46 -7.04 -15.31
CA SER A 21 -10.26 -6.34 -15.78
C SER A 21 -10.25 -4.88 -15.34
N GLY A 22 -11.38 -4.19 -15.44
CA GLY A 22 -11.54 -2.80 -15.00
C GLY A 22 -11.34 -2.64 -13.50
N ILE A 23 -11.96 -3.50 -12.68
CA ILE A 23 -11.79 -3.49 -11.21
C ILE A 23 -10.33 -3.76 -10.86
N SER A 24 -9.70 -4.77 -11.49
CA SER A 24 -8.33 -5.15 -11.18
C SER A 24 -7.31 -4.05 -11.54
N LEU A 25 -7.47 -3.39 -12.67
CA LEU A 25 -6.57 -2.27 -13.02
C LEU A 25 -6.83 -1.05 -12.16
N ALA A 26 -8.09 -0.71 -11.91
CA ALA A 26 -8.46 0.42 -11.06
C ALA A 26 -7.89 0.24 -9.66
N TYR A 27 -8.04 -0.95 -9.06
CA TYR A 27 -7.55 -1.22 -7.72
C TYR A 27 -6.02 -1.21 -7.66
N SER A 28 -5.34 -1.90 -8.59
CA SER A 28 -3.89 -1.91 -8.68
C SER A 28 -3.34 -0.47 -8.80
N VAL A 29 -3.81 0.29 -9.78
CA VAL A 29 -3.35 1.66 -10.00
C VAL A 29 -3.66 2.56 -8.81
N SER A 30 -4.83 2.41 -8.19
CA SER A 30 -5.21 3.18 -7.00
C SER A 30 -4.24 2.94 -5.84
N VAL A 31 -3.86 1.69 -5.58
CA VAL A 31 -2.95 1.36 -4.47
C VAL A 31 -1.56 1.93 -4.71
N TYR A 32 -0.99 1.76 -5.90
CA TYR A 32 0.39 2.16 -6.19
C TYR A 32 0.58 3.65 -6.46
N PHE A 33 -0.27 4.22 -7.32
CA PHE A 33 -0.07 5.59 -7.81
C PHE A 33 -0.85 6.62 -6.99
N PHE A 34 -1.99 6.23 -6.42
CA PHE A 34 -2.85 7.12 -5.64
C PHE A 34 -2.80 6.84 -4.14
N ARG A 35 -1.95 5.90 -3.69
CA ARG A 35 -1.82 5.48 -2.29
C ARG A 35 -3.19 5.30 -1.63
N PHE A 36 -4.02 4.47 -2.26
CA PHE A 36 -5.44 4.29 -1.95
C PHE A 36 -5.77 4.30 -0.44
N PHE A 37 -4.95 3.67 0.39
CA PHE A 37 -5.19 3.57 1.83
C PHE A 37 -4.96 4.87 2.62
N GLU A 38 -4.18 5.81 2.07
CA GLU A 38 -3.92 7.12 2.67
C GLU A 38 -5.02 8.14 2.34
N LEU A 39 -5.86 7.93 1.32
CA LEU A 39 -6.85 8.93 0.92
C LEU A 39 -8.02 9.05 1.92
N PRO A 40 -8.68 10.22 2.03
CA PRO A 40 -9.97 10.34 2.71
C PRO A 40 -11.05 9.48 2.04
N ASP A 41 -12.02 8.98 2.79
CA ASP A 41 -12.97 7.97 2.29
C ASP A 41 -13.77 8.40 1.07
N ARG A 42 -14.21 9.66 1.02
CA ARG A 42 -14.91 10.21 -0.17
C ARG A 42 -13.99 10.23 -1.39
N THR A 43 -12.75 10.68 -1.21
CA THR A 43 -11.76 10.76 -2.28
C THR A 43 -11.38 9.37 -2.78
N LYS A 44 -11.23 8.38 -1.88
CA LYS A 44 -10.99 6.97 -2.22
C LYS A 44 -12.05 6.44 -3.19
N ILE A 45 -13.33 6.62 -2.84
CA ILE A 45 -14.45 6.10 -3.62
C ILE A 45 -14.48 6.79 -5.00
N ILE A 46 -14.36 8.11 -5.03
CA ILE A 46 -14.40 8.89 -6.28
C ILE A 46 -13.23 8.52 -7.19
N SER A 47 -11.99 8.48 -6.66
CA SER A 47 -10.81 8.14 -7.46
C SER A 47 -10.88 6.73 -8.02
N PHE A 48 -11.34 5.77 -7.21
CA PHE A 48 -11.51 4.38 -7.64
C PHE A 48 -12.57 4.25 -8.74
N LEU A 49 -13.75 4.87 -8.57
CA LEU A 49 -14.81 4.82 -9.57
C LEU A 49 -14.38 5.48 -10.88
N LEU A 50 -13.70 6.63 -10.81
CA LEU A 50 -13.21 7.33 -11.99
C LEU A 50 -12.19 6.48 -12.76
N LEU A 51 -11.21 5.88 -12.08
CA LEU A 51 -10.25 4.96 -12.70
C LEU A 51 -10.95 3.73 -13.29
N PHE A 52 -11.91 3.16 -12.57
CA PHE A 52 -12.71 2.03 -13.02
C PHE A 52 -13.45 2.34 -14.34
N PHE A 53 -14.14 3.48 -14.43
CA PHE A 53 -14.82 3.88 -15.66
C PHE A 53 -13.84 4.14 -16.81
N ILE A 54 -12.71 4.81 -16.55
CA ILE A 54 -11.67 5.03 -17.57
C ILE A 54 -11.15 3.69 -18.11
N PHE A 55 -10.82 2.73 -17.24
CA PHE A 55 -10.36 1.41 -17.68
C PHE A 55 -11.47 0.66 -18.40
N ILE A 56 -12.71 0.68 -17.92
CA ILE A 56 -13.83 0.05 -18.63
C ILE A 56 -14.00 0.61 -20.05
N ILE A 57 -13.97 1.93 -20.21
CA ILE A 57 -14.10 2.57 -21.53
C ILE A 57 -12.91 2.20 -22.42
N ALA A 58 -11.68 2.28 -21.90
CA ALA A 58 -10.48 1.90 -22.63
C ALA A 58 -10.53 0.44 -23.10
N PHE A 59 -10.94 -0.48 -22.23
CA PHE A 59 -11.12 -1.90 -22.57
C PHE A 59 -12.25 -2.13 -23.53
N PHE A 60 -13.38 -1.44 -23.36
CA PHE A 60 -14.49 -1.54 -24.28
C PHE A 60 -14.06 -1.13 -25.69
N LEU A 61 -13.36 0.00 -25.83
CA LEU A 61 -12.83 0.46 -27.11
C LEU A 61 -11.82 -0.54 -27.71
N LEU A 62 -10.93 -1.11 -26.88
CA LEU A 62 -9.94 -2.09 -27.31
C LEU A 62 -10.57 -3.42 -27.73
N ILE A 63 -11.53 -3.94 -26.95
CA ILE A 63 -12.22 -5.19 -27.22
C ILE A 63 -13.11 -5.04 -28.45
N ASN A 64 -13.92 -3.99 -28.53
CA ASN A 64 -14.91 -3.84 -29.60
C ASN A 64 -14.24 -3.63 -30.98
N LYS A 65 -13.05 -3.02 -31.01
CA LYS A 65 -12.27 -2.82 -32.24
C LYS A 65 -11.39 -4.00 -32.64
N ASN A 66 -10.88 -4.79 -31.69
CA ASN A 66 -9.79 -5.74 -31.96
C ASN A 66 -10.12 -7.24 -31.71
N PHE A 67 -11.22 -7.60 -31.04
CA PHE A 67 -11.51 -9.00 -30.68
C PHE A 67 -11.89 -9.92 -31.86
N GLN A 68 -12.16 -9.37 -33.05
CA GLN A 68 -12.29 -10.20 -34.26
C GLN A 68 -10.95 -10.80 -34.70
N THR A 69 -9.83 -10.32 -34.15
CA THR A 69 -8.46 -10.72 -34.49
C THR A 69 -7.64 -11.14 -33.27
N ILE A 70 -8.23 -11.82 -32.28
CA ILE A 70 -7.39 -12.55 -31.31
C ILE A 70 -6.70 -13.68 -32.08
N PRO A 71 -5.36 -13.67 -32.18
CA PRO A 71 -4.66 -14.76 -32.85
C PRO A 71 -4.99 -16.05 -32.09
N ARG A 72 -5.31 -17.12 -32.82
CA ARG A 72 -5.19 -18.47 -32.26
C ARG A 72 -3.76 -18.61 -31.76
N ILE A 73 -3.55 -18.49 -30.45
CA ILE A 73 -2.24 -18.69 -29.81
C ILE A 73 -1.77 -20.09 -30.23
N SER A 74 -0.77 -20.14 -31.13
CA SER A 74 -0.34 -21.40 -31.71
C SER A 74 0.20 -22.31 -30.58
N LYS A 75 0.03 -23.64 -30.73
CA LYS A 75 0.46 -24.62 -29.73
C LYS A 75 1.95 -24.46 -29.34
N PHE A 76 2.76 -23.86 -30.21
CA PHE A 76 4.19 -23.60 -30.01
C PHE A 76 4.48 -22.51 -28.97
N PHE A 77 3.59 -21.52 -28.81
CA PHE A 77 3.78 -20.44 -27.82
C PHE A 77 3.29 -20.80 -26.41
N ARG A 78 2.50 -21.88 -26.23
CA ARG A 78 1.92 -22.26 -24.92
C ARG A 78 2.94 -22.47 -23.78
N PRO A 79 4.01 -23.28 -23.94
CA PRO A 79 4.95 -23.50 -22.83
C PRO A 79 5.80 -22.27 -22.54
N ARG A 80 6.20 -21.50 -23.57
CA ARG A 80 6.94 -20.25 -23.41
C ARG A 80 6.08 -19.17 -22.74
N PHE A 81 4.79 -19.11 -23.08
CA PHE A 81 3.83 -18.23 -22.45
C PHE A 81 3.66 -18.58 -20.96
N LEU A 82 3.60 -19.87 -20.60
CA LEU A 82 3.55 -20.33 -19.20
C LEU A 82 4.80 -19.93 -18.40
N ILE A 83 6.00 -20.09 -18.97
CA ILE A 83 7.25 -19.69 -18.31
C ILE A 83 7.27 -18.17 -18.08
N VAL A 84 6.89 -17.37 -19.09
CA VAL A 84 6.74 -15.91 -18.95
C VAL A 84 5.72 -15.60 -17.84
N LEU A 85 4.59 -16.29 -17.81
CA LEU A 85 3.54 -16.10 -16.80
C LEU A 85 4.04 -16.39 -15.37
N ILE A 86 4.88 -17.41 -15.19
CA ILE A 86 5.50 -17.76 -13.90
C ILE A 86 6.52 -16.71 -13.49
N ILE A 87 7.43 -16.30 -14.38
CA ILE A 87 8.43 -15.24 -14.10
C ILE A 87 7.72 -13.93 -13.78
N PHE A 88 6.63 -13.62 -14.48
CA PHE A 88 5.80 -12.45 -14.21
C PHE A 88 5.09 -12.57 -12.86
N ALA A 89 4.50 -13.72 -12.52
CA ALA A 89 3.86 -13.92 -11.21
C ALA A 89 4.85 -13.73 -10.05
N ILE A 90 6.07 -14.26 -10.19
CA ILE A 90 7.16 -14.09 -9.23
C ILE A 90 7.56 -12.60 -9.14
N SER A 91 7.72 -11.91 -10.28
CA SER A 91 8.04 -10.47 -10.30
C SER A 91 6.94 -9.64 -9.63
N THR A 92 5.67 -10.02 -9.83
CA THR A 92 4.51 -9.39 -9.18
C THR A 92 4.58 -9.52 -7.66
N PHE A 93 4.97 -10.70 -7.17
CA PHE A 93 5.15 -10.97 -5.74
C PHE A 93 6.27 -10.11 -5.13
N PHE A 94 7.38 -9.93 -5.83
CA PHE A 94 8.47 -9.07 -5.35
C PHE A 94 8.11 -7.58 -5.38
N ILE A 95 7.44 -7.10 -6.44
CA ILE A 95 6.97 -5.70 -6.54
C ILE A 95 5.93 -5.39 -5.46
N THR A 96 4.98 -6.30 -5.22
CA THR A 96 4.02 -6.17 -4.11
C THR A 96 4.71 -6.16 -2.76
N LYS A 97 5.73 -6.99 -2.55
CA LYS A 97 6.45 -7.01 -1.27
C LYS A 97 7.23 -5.71 -1.00
N ALA A 98 7.90 -5.15 -2.00
CA ALA A 98 8.73 -3.95 -1.85
C ALA A 98 7.91 -2.66 -1.59
N SER A 99 6.64 -2.63 -2.02
CA SER A 99 5.74 -1.47 -2.01
C SER A 99 4.77 -1.43 -0.82
N LEU A 100 4.87 -2.37 0.11
CA LEU A 100 3.93 -2.48 1.23
C LEU A 100 4.04 -1.40 2.29
N GLN A 101 5.00 -0.47 2.16
CA GLN A 101 5.13 0.66 3.07
C GLN A 101 3.87 1.53 3.14
N TRP A 102 2.94 1.42 2.18
CA TRP A 102 1.69 2.17 2.12
C TRP A 102 0.44 1.35 2.46
N PHE A 103 0.61 0.09 2.89
CA PHE A 103 -0.51 -0.77 3.24
C PHE A 103 -0.79 -0.67 4.74
N PRO A 104 -2.01 -0.36 5.17
CA PRO A 104 -2.26 -0.04 6.57
C PRO A 104 -2.14 -1.30 7.43
N SER A 105 -1.41 -1.22 8.54
CA SER A 105 -1.30 -2.26 9.57
C SER A 105 -1.95 -1.80 10.87
N ARG A 106 -2.22 -2.72 11.80
CA ARG A 106 -2.57 -2.32 13.16
C ARG A 106 -1.31 -1.80 13.83
N ASN A 107 -1.35 -0.54 14.21
CA ASN A 107 -0.36 0.09 15.04
C ASN A 107 -0.86 0.05 16.47
N THR A 108 -0.03 -0.43 17.38
CA THR A 108 -0.35 -0.51 18.81
C THR A 108 0.67 0.28 19.58
N PHE A 109 0.16 1.14 20.44
CA PHE A 109 0.93 2.03 21.28
C PHE A 109 0.46 1.91 22.72
N GLU A 110 1.39 1.76 23.64
CA GLU A 110 1.09 1.69 25.08
C GLU A 110 2.17 2.43 25.86
N VAL A 111 1.78 3.25 26.82
CA VAL A 111 2.64 3.81 27.86
C VAL A 111 2.24 3.15 29.17
N ILE A 112 3.22 2.57 29.86
CA ILE A 112 3.04 1.94 31.17
C ILE A 112 3.91 2.68 32.17
N ILE A 113 3.32 3.07 33.30
CA ILE A 113 4.07 3.64 34.40
C ILE A 113 4.81 2.52 35.13
N LEU A 114 6.13 2.69 35.26
CA LEU A 114 6.93 1.76 36.04
C LEU A 114 6.96 2.20 37.50
N PRO A 115 6.98 1.24 38.44
CA PRO A 115 7.17 1.57 39.85
C PRO A 115 8.53 2.23 40.06
N PRO A 116 8.65 3.17 41.02
CA PRO A 116 9.90 3.86 41.29
C PRO A 116 11.00 2.87 41.68
N THR A 117 12.12 2.94 40.97
CA THR A 117 13.29 2.06 41.15
C THR A 117 14.19 2.46 42.31
N SER A 118 14.07 3.69 42.83
CA SER A 118 14.82 4.19 43.98
C SER A 118 13.94 5.00 44.96
N ALA A 119 14.36 5.07 46.22
CA ALA A 119 13.66 5.80 47.29
C ALA A 119 13.75 7.33 47.17
N GLU A 120 14.53 7.86 46.21
CA GLU A 120 14.66 9.30 45.95
C GLU A 120 13.48 9.85 45.15
N PHE A 121 12.69 8.97 44.52
CA PHE A 121 11.51 9.34 43.72
C PHE A 121 10.25 9.37 44.60
N HIS A 122 10.04 10.47 45.34
CA HIS A 122 8.93 10.61 46.28
C HIS A 122 7.55 10.82 45.61
N ALA A 123 7.53 11.32 44.38
CA ALA A 123 6.34 11.44 43.55
C ALA A 123 6.69 10.92 42.15
N ASN A 124 5.99 9.90 41.67
CA ASN A 124 6.12 9.42 40.30
C ASN A 124 4.99 10.06 39.49
N SER A 125 5.25 11.28 39.03
CA SER A 125 4.32 12.04 38.19
C SER A 125 4.77 11.97 36.73
N ILE A 126 3.84 11.72 35.82
CA ILE A 126 4.12 11.72 34.38
C ILE A 126 3.14 12.67 33.74
N GLU A 127 3.70 13.62 33.00
CA GLU A 127 2.93 14.57 32.19
C GLU A 127 3.27 14.38 30.71
N ILE A 128 2.24 14.10 29.94
CA ILE A 128 2.28 14.02 28.48
C ILE A 128 1.60 15.28 27.95
N TYR A 129 2.36 16.15 27.30
CA TYR A 129 1.84 17.39 26.71
C TYR A 129 1.08 17.15 25.42
N GLU A 130 1.53 16.17 24.64
CA GLU A 130 0.98 15.93 23.32
C GLU A 130 1.18 14.47 22.91
N ILE A 131 0.11 13.85 22.41
CA ILE A 131 0.19 12.61 21.63
C ILE A 131 -0.41 12.93 20.27
N ALA A 132 0.31 12.60 19.20
CA ALA A 132 -0.14 12.92 17.87
C ALA A 132 0.16 11.82 16.86
N LEU A 133 -0.72 11.68 15.88
CA LEU A 133 -0.45 10.87 14.70
C LEU A 133 0.51 11.63 13.79
N LEU A 134 1.64 10.99 13.49
CA LEU A 134 2.61 11.42 12.49
C LEU A 134 2.17 10.90 11.12
N PRO A 135 1.65 11.74 10.22
CA PRO A 135 1.27 11.27 8.90
C PRO A 135 2.50 10.89 8.08
N SER A 136 2.35 9.86 7.25
CA SER A 136 3.36 9.41 6.27
C SER A 136 3.77 10.51 5.26
N ARG A 137 2.96 11.58 5.08
CA ARG A 137 3.26 12.79 4.27
C ARG A 137 2.20 13.89 4.44
N ASP A 138 2.59 15.18 4.25
CA ASP A 138 1.84 16.43 3.96
C ASP A 138 0.44 16.64 4.57
N LYS A 139 0.01 15.78 5.47
CA LYS A 139 -1.22 15.93 6.23
C LYS A 139 -0.89 16.70 7.50
N GLN A 140 -1.89 17.41 7.99
CA GLN A 140 -1.80 18.02 9.30
C GLN A 140 -1.65 16.91 10.34
N ARG A 141 -0.71 17.14 11.28
CA ARG A 141 -0.57 16.38 12.51
C ARG A 141 -1.95 16.31 13.20
N LYS A 142 -2.45 15.11 13.46
CA LYS A 142 -3.71 14.94 14.21
C LYS A 142 -3.33 14.71 15.67
N LEU A 143 -3.73 15.65 16.53
CA LEU A 143 -3.70 15.49 17.98
C LEU A 143 -4.65 14.37 18.41
N LEU A 144 -4.17 13.49 19.29
CA LEU A 144 -4.99 12.52 20.00
C LEU A 144 -5.36 13.11 21.34
N THR A 145 -6.65 13.12 21.64
CA THR A 145 -7.20 13.60 22.91
C THR A 145 -7.47 12.42 23.84
N SER A 146 -7.85 12.67 25.09
CA SER A 146 -8.24 11.59 26.02
C SER A 146 -9.36 10.69 25.47
N ASP A 147 -10.23 11.21 24.60
CA ASP A 147 -11.32 10.46 24.00
C ASP A 147 -10.84 9.46 22.93
N ASP A 148 -9.66 9.68 22.34
CA ASP A 148 -9.05 8.77 21.37
C ASP A 148 -8.25 7.64 22.07
N LEU A 149 -8.06 7.70 23.40
CA LEU A 149 -7.10 6.88 24.15
C LEU A 149 -7.81 6.00 25.19
N GLU A 150 -7.32 4.78 25.38
CA GLU A 150 -7.77 3.88 26.45
C GLU A 150 -6.89 4.09 27.68
N LEU A 151 -7.45 4.78 28.68
CA LEU A 151 -6.77 5.12 29.94
C LEU A 151 -7.18 4.13 31.04
N ASN A 152 -6.24 3.36 31.60
CA ASN A 152 -6.48 2.54 32.78
C ASN A 152 -5.64 3.03 33.98
N GLY A 153 -6.31 3.26 35.10
CA GLY A 153 -5.72 3.82 36.31
C GLY A 153 -6.13 5.28 36.54
N ASN A 154 -5.34 6.01 37.31
CA ASN A 154 -5.67 7.37 37.76
C ASN A 154 -5.19 8.45 36.77
N TRP A 155 -5.44 8.23 35.48
CA TRP A 155 -5.15 9.24 34.46
C TRP A 155 -6.14 10.39 34.54
N THR A 156 -5.63 11.61 34.40
CA THR A 156 -6.41 12.84 34.34
C THR A 156 -6.06 13.58 33.05
N SER A 157 -7.04 14.24 32.44
CA SER A 157 -6.81 15.08 31.27
C SER A 157 -7.28 16.51 31.54
N GLU A 158 -6.45 17.48 31.16
CA GLU A 158 -6.76 18.91 31.22
C GLU A 158 -6.39 19.54 29.87
N GLY A 159 -7.39 19.69 29.00
CA GLY A 159 -7.15 20.04 27.59
C GLY A 159 -6.41 18.93 26.87
N ASP A 160 -5.28 19.28 26.23
CA ASP A 160 -4.42 18.33 25.51
C ASP A 160 -3.39 17.64 26.41
N ILE A 161 -3.28 18.06 27.68
CA ILE A 161 -2.31 17.53 28.64
C ILE A 161 -2.92 16.33 29.35
N ILE A 162 -2.21 15.21 29.32
CA ILE A 162 -2.57 13.98 30.00
C ILE A 162 -1.58 13.76 31.14
N ARG A 163 -2.10 13.66 32.37
CA ARG A 163 -1.28 13.51 33.57
C ARG A 163 -1.68 12.27 34.35
N VAL A 164 -0.70 11.69 35.03
CA VAL A 164 -0.91 10.60 35.96
C VAL A 164 0.13 10.67 37.06
N SER A 165 -0.33 10.40 38.27
CA SER A 165 0.53 10.24 39.44
C SER A 165 0.19 8.90 40.07
N GLY A 166 1.17 8.00 40.17
CA GLY A 166 0.90 6.61 40.50
C GLY A 166 2.13 5.83 40.94
N ASN A 167 1.89 4.72 41.64
CA ASN A 167 2.95 3.84 42.13
C ASN A 167 3.32 2.74 41.11
N GLY A 168 2.81 2.83 39.88
CA GLY A 168 3.08 1.90 38.78
C GLY A 168 1.89 0.99 38.47
N GLY A 169 1.84 0.53 37.21
CA GLY A 169 0.79 -0.35 36.69
C GLY A 169 -0.34 0.37 35.96
N GLU A 170 -0.44 1.70 36.07
CA GLU A 170 -1.31 2.49 35.22
C GLU A 170 -0.80 2.45 33.77
N ASN A 171 -1.72 2.37 32.82
CA ASN A 171 -1.37 2.37 31.41
C ASN A 171 -2.30 3.25 30.57
N LEU A 172 -1.74 3.77 29.50
CA LEU A 172 -2.42 4.49 28.44
C LEU A 172 -2.16 3.71 27.17
N SER A 173 -3.21 3.34 26.46
CA SER A 173 -3.06 2.58 25.23
C SER A 173 -3.86 3.17 24.08
N PHE A 174 -3.35 2.94 22.87
CA PHE A 174 -3.95 3.40 21.63
C PHE A 174 -3.69 2.35 20.57
N TYR A 175 -4.70 2.10 19.74
CA TYR A 175 -4.48 1.35 18.52
C TYR A 175 -5.23 2.00 17.36
N ASP A 176 -4.56 2.01 16.21
CA ASP A 176 -5.15 2.49 14.98
C ASP A 176 -4.72 1.58 13.84
N TYR A 177 -5.55 1.61 12.82
CA TYR A 177 -5.51 0.85 11.61
C TYR A 177 -5.13 1.85 10.50
N SER A 178 -3.88 2.33 10.49
CA SER A 178 -3.41 3.35 9.53
C SER A 178 -1.97 3.16 9.08
N THR A 179 -1.49 4.05 8.22
CA THR A 179 -0.09 4.19 7.82
C THR A 179 0.62 5.32 8.57
N ASN A 180 0.05 5.78 9.69
CA ASN A 180 0.61 6.86 10.49
C ASN A 180 1.59 6.30 11.54
N GLY A 181 2.65 7.06 11.82
CA GLY A 181 3.43 6.91 13.03
C GLY A 181 2.78 7.62 14.22
N ILE A 182 3.45 7.63 15.37
CA ILE A 182 3.02 8.35 16.57
C ILE A 182 4.17 9.22 17.06
N SER A 183 3.85 10.43 17.53
CA SER A 183 4.78 11.34 18.18
C SER A 183 4.26 11.70 19.55
N ILE A 184 5.15 11.78 20.53
CA ILE A 184 4.80 12.04 21.93
C ILE A 184 5.74 13.08 22.50
N LEU A 185 5.16 14.12 23.08
CA LEU A 185 5.88 15.15 23.80
C LEU A 185 5.73 14.93 25.31
N LEU A 186 6.83 14.55 25.95
CA LEU A 186 6.89 14.24 27.37
C LEU A 186 7.55 15.38 28.14
N LEU A 187 7.08 15.64 29.35
CA LEU A 187 7.78 16.48 30.32
C LEU A 187 8.76 15.62 31.12
N GLN A 188 10.02 16.05 31.14
CA GLN A 188 11.02 15.62 32.09
C GLN A 188 11.09 16.62 33.25
N GLY A 189 11.39 16.13 34.44
CA GLY A 189 11.50 16.98 35.63
C GLY A 189 11.95 16.20 36.86
N PRO A 190 12.17 16.88 38.00
CA PRO A 190 12.71 16.25 39.20
C PRO A 190 11.72 15.24 39.81
N ASP A 191 10.42 15.49 39.66
CA ASP A 191 9.34 14.63 40.14
C ASP A 191 8.82 13.66 39.06
N ALA A 192 9.53 13.55 37.93
CA ALA A 192 9.18 12.63 36.87
C ALA A 192 9.84 11.27 37.08
N GLY A 193 9.09 10.18 36.91
CA GLY A 193 9.62 8.83 37.07
C GLY A 193 9.92 8.09 35.77
N GLU A 194 9.79 6.77 35.80
CA GLU A 194 10.12 5.91 34.67
C GLU A 194 8.85 5.41 33.95
N ILE A 195 8.92 5.37 32.62
CA ILE A 195 7.88 4.77 31.78
C ILE A 195 8.43 3.67 30.90
N GLU A 196 7.58 2.70 30.59
CA GLU A 196 7.79 1.75 29.51
C GLU A 196 6.87 2.12 28.34
N ILE A 197 7.46 2.42 27.19
CA ILE A 197 6.72 2.64 25.96
C ILE A 197 6.78 1.37 25.12
N LYS A 198 5.62 0.83 24.76
CA LYS A 198 5.49 -0.28 23.83
C LYS A 198 4.94 0.21 22.50
N TRP A 199 5.72 0.02 21.44
CA TRP A 199 5.33 0.35 20.06
C TRP A 199 5.48 -0.86 19.16
N ASN A 200 4.37 -1.33 18.58
CA ASN A 200 4.33 -2.44 17.63
C ASN A 200 5.11 -3.70 18.09
N GLY A 201 5.06 -4.01 19.39
CA GLY A 201 5.71 -5.17 20.00
C GLY A 201 7.17 -4.94 20.42
N LYS A 202 7.75 -3.76 20.16
CA LYS A 202 9.01 -3.33 20.76
C LYS A 202 8.71 -2.58 22.06
N SER A 203 9.55 -2.77 23.06
CA SER A 203 9.45 -2.08 24.35
C SER A 203 10.73 -1.28 24.59
N GLU A 204 10.58 -0.05 25.05
CA GLU A 204 11.67 0.83 25.44
C GLU A 204 11.34 1.47 26.79
N LYS A 205 12.30 1.43 27.72
CA LYS A 205 12.18 2.08 29.02
C LYS A 205 12.83 3.45 28.97
N ILE A 206 12.12 4.45 29.47
CA ILE A 206 12.57 5.84 29.43
C ILE A 206 12.48 6.41 30.84
N ASN A 207 13.61 6.91 31.32
CA ASN A 207 13.66 7.66 32.56
C ASN A 207 13.38 9.14 32.25
N LEU A 208 12.33 9.69 32.84
CA LEU A 208 11.94 11.09 32.66
C LEU A 208 12.51 12.00 33.76
N HIS A 209 13.19 11.43 34.76
CA HIS A 209 13.82 12.22 35.81
C HIS A 209 14.92 13.13 35.26
N ASN A 210 14.81 14.42 35.55
CA ASN A 210 15.80 15.42 35.18
C ASN A 210 15.83 16.54 36.23
N VAL A 211 17.01 17.05 36.57
CA VAL A 211 17.18 18.12 37.57
C VAL A 211 16.42 19.39 37.17
N ASN A 212 16.33 19.65 35.86
CA ASN A 212 15.58 20.77 35.31
C ASN A 212 14.40 20.26 34.48
N TYR A 213 13.32 21.04 34.44
CA TYR A 213 12.22 20.76 33.54
C TYR A 213 12.65 20.91 32.09
N ASN A 214 12.42 19.87 31.30
CA ASN A 214 12.71 19.86 29.86
C ASN A 214 11.65 19.05 29.12
N GLN A 215 11.45 19.33 27.83
CA GLN A 215 10.56 18.57 26.98
C GLN A 215 11.33 17.60 26.10
N THR A 216 10.84 16.37 25.97
CA THR A 216 11.42 15.34 25.11
C THR A 216 10.38 14.87 24.11
N LEU A 217 10.69 15.05 22.82
CA LEU A 217 9.88 14.55 21.72
C LEU A 217 10.36 13.15 21.32
N LEU A 218 9.46 12.18 21.29
CA LEU A 218 9.71 10.82 20.83
C LEU A 218 8.87 10.52 19.61
N ASP A 219 9.54 10.20 18.51
CA ASP A 219 8.89 9.88 17.24
C ASP A 219 9.01 8.38 16.94
N PHE A 220 7.86 7.76 16.74
CA PHE A 220 7.68 6.37 16.38
C PHE A 220 7.19 6.31 14.93
N PRO A 221 8.09 6.20 13.94
CA PRO A 221 7.69 6.18 12.54
C PRO A 221 6.85 4.94 12.22
N TYR A 222 6.03 5.06 11.17
CA TYR A 222 5.25 3.95 10.67
C TYR A 222 6.16 2.81 10.19
N VAL A 223 5.89 1.59 10.68
CA VAL A 223 6.55 0.37 10.22
C VAL A 223 5.49 -0.67 9.92
N PHE A 224 5.43 -1.08 8.65
CA PHE A 224 4.48 -2.10 8.23
C PHE A 224 4.77 -3.44 8.91
N ASN A 225 3.76 -4.00 9.59
CA ASN A 225 3.84 -5.29 10.25
C ASN A 225 2.76 -6.25 9.73
N TRP A 226 3.20 -7.34 9.07
CA TRP A 226 2.34 -8.38 8.52
C TRP A 226 1.55 -9.16 9.56
N HIS A 227 2.12 -9.38 10.73
CA HIS A 227 1.51 -10.22 11.77
C HIS A 227 0.32 -9.53 12.44
N ASN A 228 0.21 -8.20 12.29
CA ASN A 228 -0.79 -7.36 12.92
C ASN A 228 -1.85 -6.85 11.91
N LEU A 229 -2.18 -7.66 10.89
CA LEU A 229 -3.24 -7.34 9.93
C LEU A 229 -4.60 -7.91 10.36
N SER A 230 -5.66 -7.11 10.25
CA SER A 230 -7.04 -7.60 10.39
C SER A 230 -7.42 -8.50 9.21
N SER A 231 -8.41 -9.37 9.38
CA SER A 231 -8.89 -10.27 8.32
C SER A 231 -9.32 -9.52 7.05
N THR A 232 -9.96 -8.35 7.20
CA THR A 232 -10.35 -7.48 6.09
C THR A 232 -9.14 -6.97 5.30
N ARG A 233 -8.03 -6.67 5.99
CA ARG A 233 -6.78 -6.21 5.37
C ARG A 233 -6.04 -7.34 4.69
N ILE A 234 -6.04 -8.53 5.28
CA ILE A 234 -5.51 -9.74 4.64
C ILE A 234 -6.26 -9.99 3.32
N PHE A 235 -7.60 -9.87 3.33
CA PHE A 235 -8.39 -9.99 2.12
C PHE A 235 -8.05 -8.93 1.07
N LEU A 236 -7.94 -7.66 1.47
CA LEU A 236 -7.55 -6.56 0.57
C LEU A 236 -6.14 -6.72 0.00
N PHE A 237 -5.23 -7.31 0.77
CA PHE A 237 -3.88 -7.65 0.32
C PHE A 237 -3.90 -8.79 -0.70
N ILE A 238 -4.62 -9.87 -0.42
CA ILE A 238 -4.81 -10.99 -1.37
C ILE A 238 -5.47 -10.46 -2.66
N PHE A 239 -6.48 -9.61 -2.52
CA PHE A 239 -7.14 -8.99 -3.65
C PHE A 239 -6.16 -8.14 -4.47
N LEU A 240 -5.26 -7.39 -3.83
CA LEU A 240 -4.22 -6.61 -4.50
C LEU A 240 -3.29 -7.51 -5.30
N PHE A 241 -2.88 -8.63 -4.72
CA PHE A 241 -2.04 -9.61 -5.41
C PHE A 241 -2.73 -10.16 -6.67
N VAL A 242 -3.98 -10.60 -6.55
CA VAL A 242 -4.79 -11.10 -7.68
C VAL A 242 -5.00 -10.00 -8.73
N SER A 243 -5.27 -8.79 -8.27
CA SER A 243 -5.49 -7.60 -9.09
C SER A 243 -4.27 -7.23 -9.93
N ASN A 244 -3.08 -7.28 -9.33
CA ASN A 244 -1.82 -7.04 -10.01
C ASN A 244 -1.53 -8.15 -11.03
N PHE A 245 -1.80 -9.40 -10.67
CA PHE A 245 -1.64 -10.53 -11.57
C PHE A 245 -2.54 -10.41 -12.82
N ILE A 246 -3.82 -10.07 -12.64
CA ILE A 246 -4.75 -9.83 -13.75
C ILE A 246 -4.29 -8.64 -14.60
N SER A 247 -3.89 -7.53 -13.96
CA SER A 247 -3.40 -6.33 -14.64
C SER A 247 -2.16 -6.61 -15.50
N LEU A 248 -1.24 -7.43 -14.99
CA LEU A 248 -0.05 -7.84 -15.73
C LEU A 248 -0.38 -8.81 -16.87
N LEU A 249 -1.31 -9.75 -16.67
CA LEU A 249 -1.78 -10.63 -17.75
C LEU A 249 -2.38 -9.82 -18.90
N ILE A 250 -3.18 -8.82 -18.57
CA ILE A 250 -3.72 -7.86 -19.54
C ILE A 250 -2.60 -7.17 -20.30
N ILE A 251 -1.62 -6.60 -19.58
CA ILE A 251 -0.51 -5.86 -20.21
C ILE A 251 0.26 -6.81 -21.13
N LEU A 252 0.51 -8.04 -20.69
CA LEU A 252 1.16 -9.06 -21.50
C LEU A 252 0.37 -9.41 -22.76
N ILE A 253 -0.96 -9.56 -22.66
CA ILE A 253 -1.84 -9.80 -23.81
C ILE A 253 -1.78 -8.62 -24.78
N PHE A 254 -1.83 -7.38 -24.28
CA PHE A 254 -1.71 -6.20 -25.13
C PHE A 254 -0.34 -6.09 -25.78
N PHE A 255 0.73 -6.35 -25.03
CA PHE A 255 2.09 -6.27 -25.52
C PHE A 255 2.37 -7.34 -26.58
N THR A 256 1.96 -8.58 -26.33
CA THR A 256 2.05 -9.67 -27.32
C THR A 256 1.22 -9.38 -28.57
N TYR A 257 0.01 -8.82 -28.43
CA TYR A 257 -0.80 -8.38 -29.55
C TYR A 257 -0.14 -7.25 -30.35
N ALA A 258 0.34 -6.19 -29.67
CA ALA A 258 0.99 -5.05 -30.29
C ALA A 258 2.26 -5.47 -31.04
N ILE A 259 3.13 -6.27 -30.40
CA ILE A 259 4.31 -6.85 -31.05
C ILE A 259 3.90 -7.69 -32.26
N SER A 260 2.87 -8.53 -32.14
CA SER A 260 2.44 -9.36 -33.28
C SER A 260 2.01 -8.51 -34.47
N LYS A 261 1.29 -7.41 -34.24
CA LYS A 261 0.85 -6.48 -35.30
C LYS A 261 2.02 -5.70 -35.89
N ILE A 262 2.93 -5.20 -35.07
CA ILE A 262 4.15 -4.53 -35.49
C ILE A 262 5.01 -5.49 -36.32
N LEU A 263 5.18 -6.72 -35.87
CA LEU A 263 5.99 -7.73 -36.55
C LEU A 263 5.36 -8.15 -37.88
N ILE A 264 4.03 -8.31 -37.95
CA ILE A 264 3.31 -8.50 -39.22
C ILE A 264 3.54 -7.30 -40.14
N TYR A 265 3.36 -6.06 -39.64
CA TYR A 265 3.58 -4.84 -40.41
C TYR A 265 5.00 -4.76 -40.99
N ILE A 266 6.01 -4.99 -40.15
CA ILE A 266 7.43 -5.01 -40.54
C ILE A 266 7.69 -6.13 -41.57
N LEU A 267 7.14 -7.34 -41.37
CA LEU A 267 7.29 -8.43 -42.31
C LEU A 267 6.65 -8.11 -43.67
N THR A 268 5.50 -7.43 -43.68
CA THR A 268 4.78 -7.02 -44.89
C THR A 268 5.41 -5.84 -45.64
N LEU A 269 6.40 -5.14 -45.07
CA LEU A 269 7.17 -4.13 -45.80
C LEU A 269 7.99 -4.83 -46.89
N GLN A 270 7.54 -4.73 -48.14
CA GLN A 270 8.14 -5.42 -49.30
C GLN A 270 9.49 -4.81 -49.72
N ASN A 271 9.77 -3.55 -49.38
CA ASN A 271 10.97 -2.82 -49.84
C ASN A 271 12.07 -2.65 -48.77
N VAL A 272 11.96 -3.33 -47.63
CA VAL A 272 12.88 -3.17 -46.51
C VAL A 272 13.71 -4.42 -46.35
N THR A 273 15.04 -4.29 -46.29
CA THR A 273 15.95 -5.44 -46.14
C THR A 273 15.81 -6.07 -44.74
N PHE A 274 16.18 -7.34 -44.59
CA PHE A 274 16.08 -8.04 -43.30
C PHE A 274 16.83 -7.31 -42.16
N LEU A 275 18.01 -6.76 -42.45
CA LEU A 275 18.79 -5.96 -41.49
C LEU A 275 18.05 -4.70 -41.03
N GLN A 276 17.38 -3.99 -41.93
CA GLN A 276 16.56 -2.82 -41.59
C GLN A 276 15.33 -3.22 -40.77
N LYS A 277 14.71 -4.37 -41.06
CA LYS A 277 13.60 -4.92 -40.25
C LYS A 277 14.05 -5.22 -38.82
N CYS A 278 15.22 -5.83 -38.64
CA CYS A 278 15.81 -6.08 -37.31
C CYS A 278 16.15 -4.77 -36.58
N PHE A 279 16.72 -3.78 -37.28
CA PHE A 279 17.04 -2.47 -36.70
C PHE A 279 15.79 -1.75 -36.19
N ILE A 280 14.71 -1.70 -36.99
CA ILE A 280 13.42 -1.11 -36.60
C ILE A 280 12.85 -1.80 -35.36
N LEU A 281 12.95 -3.13 -35.28
CA LEU A 281 12.49 -3.91 -34.13
C LEU A 281 13.26 -3.55 -32.85
N ILE A 282 14.60 -3.45 -32.94
CA ILE A 282 15.47 -3.09 -31.80
C ILE A 282 15.16 -1.66 -31.31
N VAL A 283 14.98 -0.71 -32.23
CA VAL A 283 14.63 0.68 -31.89
C VAL A 283 13.25 0.76 -31.23
N LEU A 284 12.27 -0.05 -31.65
CA LEU A 284 10.93 -0.09 -31.03
C LEU A 284 10.92 -0.75 -29.65
N ILE A 285 11.80 -1.72 -29.38
CA ILE A 285 11.90 -2.42 -28.10
C ILE A 285 12.78 -1.65 -27.09
N SER A 286 13.72 -0.83 -27.59
CA SER A 286 14.66 -0.01 -26.80
C SER A 286 14.00 0.84 -25.69
N PRO A 287 12.91 1.59 -25.95
CA PRO A 287 12.23 2.37 -24.90
C PRO A 287 11.68 1.50 -23.77
N PHE A 288 11.20 0.29 -24.08
CA PHE A 288 10.68 -0.65 -23.08
C PHE A 288 11.81 -1.27 -22.24
N LEU A 289 12.95 -1.58 -22.87
CA LEU A 289 14.17 -1.98 -22.16
C LEU A 289 14.67 -0.87 -21.22
N ASN A 290 14.66 0.39 -21.68
CA ASN A 290 15.08 1.52 -20.86
C ASN A 290 14.11 1.80 -19.69
N ILE A 291 12.79 1.68 -19.89
CA ILE A 291 11.81 1.79 -18.78
C ILE A 291 12.01 0.66 -17.78
N PHE A 292 12.28 -0.58 -18.24
CA PHE A 292 12.54 -1.71 -17.36
C PHE A 292 13.83 -1.51 -16.53
N VAL A 293 14.89 -1.01 -17.15
CA VAL A 293 16.14 -0.66 -16.46
C VAL A 293 15.90 0.48 -15.47
N PHE A 294 15.17 1.52 -15.85
CA PHE A 294 14.88 2.67 -14.98
C PHE A 294 14.06 2.28 -13.74
N VAL A 295 13.06 1.41 -13.88
CA VAL A 295 12.23 0.91 -12.76
C VAL A 295 13.00 -0.05 -11.85
N HIS A 296 14.09 -0.67 -12.32
CA HIS A 296 14.90 -1.60 -11.52
C HIS A 296 16.05 -0.94 -10.77
N TYR A 297 16.43 0.29 -11.17
CA TYR A 297 17.54 1.06 -10.58
C TYR A 297 17.08 2.25 -9.70
N GLN A 298 15.78 2.37 -9.43
CA GLN A 298 15.20 3.26 -8.41
C GLN A 298 14.76 2.45 -7.19
#